data_AF-A0A960Z0D7-F1
#
_entry.id   AF-A0A960Z0D7-F1
#
_cell.length_a   1.000
_cell.length_b   1.000
_cell.length_c   1.000
_cell.angle_alpha   90.00
_cell.angle_beta   90.00
_cell.angle_gamma   90.00
#
_symmetry.space_group_name_H-M   'P 1'
#
loop_
_entity.id
_entity.type
_entity.pdbx_description
1 polymer ?
#
loop_
_entity_poly.entity_id
_entity_poly.type
_entity_poly.pdbx_seq_one_letter_code
_entity_poly.pdbx_strand_id
1 'polypeptide(L)'
;MNSHLHFHVLVTEGVFSARGEDEVEFHPAVDLTADDIAAVQRKVRHRGLRWLHRHGHLDDLARHQLDNADHAGGWSVDGSVTLPASDRQGLERLVRYCARPPLSAERLGRLNDQTLVYSLRKPTIDGRTELYLTPLELLDRLSALVTPPRVHKHRYCGVLAPNARLRQAVTATAGPAAATLQLLSEAQQEMGLGEATPDPTSAANPLRRAAARCWALLLARIYECLPLRCPRCSQPMRLIAFIIEPPVIERILTHIGQPTTPPPVLPARSPPQGEMGFGGGGGPGADPFDQDPAPDAWPGMDQTAGASRPDWE
;
A
#
# COMPACT_ATOMS: atom_id res chain seq x y z
N MET A 1 -5.97 -22.03 -5.62
CA MET A 1 -5.89 -20.57 -5.74
C MET A 1 -4.94 -20.27 -6.88
N ASN A 2 -5.36 -19.52 -7.90
CA ASN A 2 -4.47 -19.11 -8.97
C ASN A 2 -3.43 -18.13 -8.40
N SER A 3 -2.20 -18.61 -8.20
CA SER A 3 -1.08 -17.80 -7.75
C SER A 3 -0.41 -17.10 -8.95
N HIS A 4 -1.15 -16.24 -9.62
CA HIS A 4 -0.55 -15.34 -10.62
C HIS A 4 0.03 -14.14 -9.89
N LEU A 5 1.34 -14.20 -9.62
CA LEU A 5 2.06 -13.05 -9.08
C LEU A 5 2.08 -11.96 -10.15
N HIS A 6 1.42 -10.84 -9.86
CA HIS A 6 1.42 -9.66 -10.70
C HIS A 6 1.88 -8.47 -9.87
N PHE A 7 2.58 -7.54 -10.52
CA PHE A 7 3.03 -6.30 -9.90
C PHE A 7 2.21 -5.17 -10.47
N HIS A 8 1.49 -4.47 -9.61
CA HIS A 8 0.89 -3.21 -9.99
C HIS A 8 1.94 -2.10 -9.90
N VAL A 9 2.04 -1.31 -10.96
CA VAL A 9 2.94 -0.17 -11.02
C VAL A 9 2.09 1.07 -11.31
N LEU A 10 2.18 2.06 -10.42
CA LEU A 10 1.64 3.39 -10.66
C LEU A 10 2.77 4.26 -11.19
N VAL A 11 2.56 4.84 -12.37
CA VAL A 11 3.54 5.66 -13.06
C VAL A 11 2.97 7.07 -13.19
N THR A 12 3.82 8.09 -13.05
CA THR A 12 3.44 9.46 -13.37
C THR A 12 3.22 9.60 -14.88
N GLU A 13 2.30 10.47 -15.29
CA GLU A 13 2.00 10.77 -16.70
C GLU A 13 3.09 11.65 -17.34
N GLY A 14 4.36 11.29 -17.15
CA GLY A 14 5.51 12.10 -17.50
C GLY A 14 6.73 11.81 -16.64
N VAL A 15 7.79 12.58 -16.89
CA VAL A 15 9.08 12.45 -16.21
C VAL A 15 9.54 13.78 -15.64
N PHE A 16 10.39 13.73 -14.62
CA PHE A 16 10.97 14.93 -14.01
C PHE A 16 12.44 15.07 -14.44
N SER A 17 12.86 16.28 -14.76
CA SER A 17 14.27 16.65 -14.94
C SER A 17 14.70 17.71 -13.93
N ALA A 18 16.00 17.82 -13.70
CA ALA A 18 16.57 18.91 -12.92
C ALA A 18 16.69 20.16 -13.80
N ARG A 19 16.22 21.31 -13.31
CA ARG A 19 16.47 22.64 -13.90
C ARG A 19 17.57 23.39 -13.14
N GLY A 20 17.78 23.05 -11.87
CA GLY A 20 18.84 23.55 -10.97
C GLY A 20 19.16 22.55 -9.85
N GLU A 21 19.85 22.99 -8.78
CA GLU A 21 20.15 22.11 -7.63
C GLU A 21 18.88 21.63 -6.91
N ASP A 22 17.87 22.51 -6.76
CA ASP A 22 16.60 22.21 -6.09
C ASP A 22 15.35 22.52 -6.94
N GLU A 23 15.55 22.81 -8.23
CA GLU A 23 14.45 23.11 -9.15
C GLU A 23 14.17 21.92 -10.07
N VAL A 24 12.91 21.52 -10.15
CA VAL A 24 12.45 20.38 -10.96
C VAL A 24 11.48 20.85 -12.02
N GLU A 25 11.62 20.30 -13.22
CA GLU A 25 10.70 20.50 -14.34
C GLU A 25 10.00 19.19 -14.65
N PHE A 26 8.68 19.25 -14.80
CA PHE A 26 7.86 18.09 -15.19
C PHE A 26 7.61 18.13 -16.69
N HIS A 27 7.98 17.05 -17.37
CA HIS A 27 7.76 16.83 -18.79
C HIS A 27 6.60 15.85 -18.95
N PRO A 28 5.38 16.34 -19.31
CA PRO A 28 4.23 15.46 -19.47
C PRO A 28 4.44 14.50 -20.64
N ALA A 29 4.00 13.26 -20.47
CA ALA A 29 3.97 12.27 -21.55
C ALA A 29 2.71 12.49 -22.39
N VAL A 30 2.72 13.56 -23.19
CA VAL A 30 1.66 13.87 -24.15
C VAL A 30 1.72 12.91 -25.35
N ASP A 31 0.54 12.60 -25.90
CA ASP A 31 0.37 11.87 -27.16
C ASP A 31 0.94 10.44 -27.21
N LEU A 32 1.01 9.74 -26.07
CA LEU A 32 1.35 8.32 -26.07
C LEU A 32 0.32 7.51 -26.87
N THR A 33 0.80 6.86 -27.92
CA THR A 33 -0.03 6.03 -28.79
C THR A 33 -0.11 4.59 -28.27
N ALA A 34 -1.07 3.82 -28.77
CA ALA A 34 -1.13 2.38 -28.52
C ALA A 34 0.17 1.66 -28.98
N ASP A 35 0.81 2.15 -30.05
CA ASP A 35 2.08 1.63 -30.56
C ASP A 35 3.24 1.88 -29.60
N ASP A 36 3.25 3.02 -28.90
CA ASP A 36 4.26 3.33 -27.87
C ASP A 36 4.12 2.37 -26.68
N ILE A 37 2.89 2.12 -26.24
CA ILE A 37 2.60 1.15 -25.16
C ILE A 37 3.03 -0.26 -25.58
N ALA A 38 2.69 -0.66 -26.81
CA ALA A 38 3.10 -1.95 -27.36
C ALA A 38 4.64 -2.08 -27.47
N ALA A 39 5.34 -0.99 -27.82
CA ALA A 39 6.80 -0.95 -27.86
C ALA A 39 7.43 -1.12 -26.47
N VAL A 40 6.87 -0.46 -25.45
CA VAL A 40 7.29 -0.65 -24.05
C VAL A 40 7.06 -2.09 -23.62
N GLN A 41 5.88 -2.65 -23.88
CA GLN A 41 5.54 -4.03 -23.54
C GLN A 41 6.52 -5.03 -24.17
N ARG A 42 6.82 -4.90 -25.47
CA ARG A 42 7.83 -5.73 -26.15
C ARG A 42 9.21 -5.61 -25.49
N LYS A 43 9.65 -4.39 -25.17
CA LYS A 43 10.96 -4.13 -24.56
C LYS A 43 11.07 -4.72 -23.15
N VAL A 44 10.02 -4.57 -22.34
CA VAL A 44 9.95 -5.13 -20.99
C VAL A 44 9.93 -6.65 -21.04
N ARG A 45 9.09 -7.25 -21.89
CA ARG A 45 9.05 -8.70 -22.11
C ARG A 45 10.42 -9.26 -22.47
N HIS A 46 11.06 -8.72 -23.51
CA HIS A 46 12.38 -9.19 -23.97
C HIS A 46 13.45 -9.11 -22.88
N ARG A 47 13.48 -7.99 -22.14
CA ARG A 47 14.44 -7.79 -21.05
C ARG A 47 14.17 -8.72 -19.87
N GLY A 48 12.90 -8.89 -19.51
CA GLY A 48 12.44 -9.78 -18.45
C GLY A 48 12.79 -11.24 -18.73
N LEU A 49 12.40 -11.75 -19.90
CA LEU A 49 12.71 -13.12 -20.33
C LEU A 49 14.22 -13.38 -20.38
N ARG A 50 15.01 -12.43 -20.89
CA ARG A 50 16.48 -12.52 -20.88
C ARG A 50 17.06 -12.52 -19.47
N TRP A 51 16.48 -11.77 -18.53
CA TRP A 51 16.93 -11.76 -17.14
C TRP A 51 16.62 -13.09 -16.44
N LEU A 52 15.40 -13.61 -16.60
CA LEU A 52 14.98 -14.90 -16.05
C LEU A 52 15.84 -16.06 -16.57
N HIS A 53 16.08 -16.09 -17.88
CA HIS A 53 16.95 -17.08 -18.52
C HIS A 53 18.39 -17.02 -17.99
N ARG A 54 18.99 -15.83 -17.92
CA ARG A 54 20.36 -15.64 -17.38
C ARG A 54 20.51 -16.04 -15.92
N HIS A 55 19.41 -16.15 -15.17
CA HIS A 55 19.43 -16.54 -13.75
C HIS A 55 18.88 -17.96 -13.54
N GLY A 56 18.67 -18.73 -14.61
CA GLY A 56 18.27 -20.13 -14.53
C GLY A 56 16.81 -20.34 -14.14
N HIS A 57 15.96 -19.31 -14.23
CA HIS A 57 14.53 -19.41 -13.96
C HIS A 57 13.72 -19.87 -15.17
N LEU A 58 14.31 -19.83 -16.37
CA LEU A 58 13.71 -20.30 -17.63
C LEU A 58 14.77 -21.04 -18.44
N ASP A 59 14.36 -22.13 -19.08
CA ASP A 59 15.14 -22.80 -20.12
C ASP A 59 14.91 -22.15 -21.51
N ASP A 60 15.65 -22.61 -22.51
CA ASP A 60 15.57 -22.06 -23.88
C ASP A 60 14.19 -22.29 -24.51
N LEU A 61 13.56 -23.43 -24.22
CA LEU A 61 12.24 -23.79 -24.74
C LEU A 61 11.15 -22.87 -24.17
N ALA A 62 11.10 -22.70 -22.86
CA ALA A 62 10.16 -21.83 -22.18
C ALA A 62 10.36 -20.38 -22.59
N ARG A 63 11.61 -19.93 -22.75
CA ARG A 63 11.89 -18.59 -23.27
C ARG A 63 11.31 -18.38 -24.68
N HIS A 64 11.51 -19.34 -25.58
CA HIS A 64 10.98 -19.27 -26.93
C HIS A 64 9.43 -19.27 -26.95
N GLN A 65 8.80 -20.11 -26.12
CA GLN A 65 7.34 -20.16 -26.01
C GLN A 65 6.73 -18.87 -25.43
N LEU A 66 7.41 -18.24 -24.47
CA LEU A 66 6.95 -17.01 -23.82
C LEU A 66 7.24 -15.75 -24.62
N ASP A 67 8.18 -15.77 -25.58
CA ASP A 67 8.49 -14.62 -26.43
C ASP A 67 7.59 -14.54 -27.68
N ASN A 68 6.29 -14.75 -27.48
CA ASN A 68 5.28 -14.65 -28.53
C ASN A 68 4.46 -13.35 -28.38
N ALA A 69 3.94 -12.86 -29.51
CA ALA A 69 3.07 -11.69 -29.54
C ALA A 69 1.70 -11.99 -28.92
N ASP A 70 1.18 -13.19 -29.14
CA ASP A 70 -0.11 -13.64 -28.62
C ASP A 70 -0.02 -13.81 -27.11
N HIS A 71 -0.80 -13.02 -26.36
CA HIS A 71 -0.79 -12.91 -24.89
C HIS A 71 0.50 -12.36 -24.27
N ALA A 72 1.45 -11.88 -25.10
CA ALA A 72 2.70 -11.26 -24.69
C ALA A 72 3.49 -12.02 -23.59
N GLY A 73 3.35 -13.34 -23.51
CA GLY A 73 4.02 -14.17 -22.49
C GLY A 73 3.67 -13.81 -21.05
N GLY A 74 2.47 -13.24 -20.81
CA GLY A 74 2.05 -12.78 -19.47
C GLY A 74 2.54 -11.37 -19.09
N TRP A 75 3.13 -10.64 -20.04
CA TRP A 75 3.55 -9.24 -19.87
C TRP A 75 2.53 -8.30 -20.52
N SER A 76 1.57 -7.80 -19.75
CA SER A 76 0.57 -6.84 -20.21
C SER A 76 0.86 -5.45 -19.63
N VAL A 77 0.78 -4.41 -20.47
CA VAL A 77 0.76 -3.01 -20.01
C VAL A 77 -0.59 -2.42 -20.40
N ASP A 78 -1.40 -2.06 -19.41
CA ASP A 78 -2.65 -1.34 -19.61
C ASP A 78 -2.43 0.14 -19.27
N GLY A 79 -2.59 1.00 -20.28
CA GLY A 79 -2.49 2.45 -20.16
C GLY A 79 -3.83 3.17 -20.35
N SER A 80 -4.95 2.44 -20.33
CA SER A 80 -6.29 3.01 -20.59
C SER A 80 -6.82 3.89 -19.45
N VAL A 81 -6.26 3.73 -18.24
CA VAL A 81 -6.69 4.47 -17.04
C VAL A 81 -5.72 5.60 -16.75
N THR A 82 -6.09 6.81 -17.14
CA THR A 82 -5.40 8.05 -16.77
C THR A 82 -6.25 8.85 -15.80
N LEU A 83 -5.64 9.32 -14.70
CA LEU A 83 -6.32 10.08 -13.67
C LEU A 83 -5.79 11.52 -13.63
N PRO A 84 -6.68 12.54 -13.73
CA PRO A 84 -6.28 13.92 -13.54
C PRO A 84 -5.65 14.16 -12.17
N ALA A 85 -4.72 15.12 -12.09
CA ALA A 85 -4.03 15.46 -10.83
C ALA A 85 -5.01 15.88 -9.69
N SER A 86 -6.17 16.41 -10.04
CA SER A 86 -7.22 16.81 -9.08
C SER A 86 -8.08 15.64 -8.56
N ASP A 87 -8.11 14.49 -9.25
CA ASP A 87 -8.97 13.36 -8.89
C ASP A 87 -8.34 12.49 -7.79
N ARG A 88 -8.34 13.03 -6.57
CA ARG A 88 -7.86 12.32 -5.37
C ARG A 88 -8.65 11.05 -5.07
N GLN A 89 -9.95 11.05 -5.36
CA GLN A 89 -10.81 9.89 -5.13
C GLN A 89 -10.53 8.78 -6.16
N GLY A 90 -10.32 9.12 -7.42
CA GLY A 90 -9.81 8.22 -8.46
C GLY A 90 -8.48 7.60 -8.09
N LEU A 91 -7.53 8.42 -7.64
CA LEU A 91 -6.22 7.93 -7.23
C LEU A 91 -6.32 6.96 -6.04
N GLU A 92 -7.14 7.27 -5.03
CA GLU A 92 -7.37 6.38 -3.91
C GLU A 92 -7.96 5.03 -4.37
N ARG A 93 -8.97 5.06 -5.25
CA ARG A 93 -9.61 3.86 -5.78
C ARG A 93 -8.60 2.99 -6.56
N LEU A 94 -7.75 3.62 -7.37
CA LEU A 94 -6.69 2.93 -8.11
C LEU A 94 -5.63 2.32 -7.18
N VAL A 95 -5.20 3.05 -6.15
CA VAL A 95 -4.26 2.54 -5.12
C VAL A 95 -4.88 1.37 -4.36
N ARG A 96 -6.16 1.44 -3.99
CA ARG A 96 -6.90 0.34 -3.35
C ARG A 96 -6.97 -0.89 -4.26
N TYR A 97 -7.19 -0.70 -5.55
CA TYR A 97 -7.14 -1.77 -6.53
C TYR A 97 -5.76 -2.42 -6.57
N CYS A 98 -4.68 -1.64 -6.60
CA CYS A 98 -3.30 -2.17 -6.56
C CYS A 98 -2.97 -2.91 -5.26
N ALA A 99 -3.59 -2.51 -4.15
CA ALA A 99 -3.42 -3.12 -2.83
C ALA A 99 -4.43 -4.26 -2.58
N ARG A 100 -5.24 -4.65 -3.57
CA ARG A 100 -6.28 -5.66 -3.40
C ARG A 100 -5.65 -6.99 -2.95
N PRO A 101 -6.21 -7.64 -1.92
CA PRO A 101 -5.73 -8.96 -1.55
C PRO A 101 -5.91 -9.94 -2.71
N PRO A 102 -5.01 -10.92 -2.88
CA PRO A 102 -5.09 -11.92 -3.95
C PRO A 102 -6.30 -12.88 -3.80
N LEU A 103 -7.04 -12.77 -2.69
CA LEU A 103 -8.15 -13.63 -2.32
C LEU A 103 -9.35 -12.80 -1.87
N SER A 104 -10.54 -13.28 -2.21
CA SER A 104 -11.79 -12.77 -1.66
C SER A 104 -12.28 -13.69 -0.56
N ALA A 105 -12.51 -13.16 0.64
CA ALA A 105 -13.12 -13.90 1.74
C ALA A 105 -14.53 -14.39 1.39
N GLU A 106 -15.28 -13.61 0.62
CA GLU A 106 -16.65 -13.95 0.16
C GLU A 106 -16.68 -15.20 -0.73
N ARG A 107 -15.57 -15.51 -1.39
CA ARG A 107 -15.44 -16.67 -2.28
C ARG A 107 -14.93 -17.91 -1.54
N LEU A 108 -14.63 -17.81 -0.25
CA LEU A 108 -14.20 -18.91 0.59
C LEU A 108 -15.37 -19.39 1.46
N GLY A 109 -15.91 -20.55 1.11
CA GLY A 109 -16.90 -21.27 1.89
C GLY A 109 -16.30 -22.41 2.69
N ARG A 110 -17.04 -22.88 3.69
CA ARG A 110 -16.76 -24.11 4.43
C ARG A 110 -17.85 -25.12 4.12
N LEU A 111 -17.48 -26.28 3.59
CA LEU A 111 -18.42 -27.38 3.36
C LEU A 111 -18.58 -28.22 4.64
N ASN A 112 -17.47 -28.50 5.32
CA ASN A 112 -17.44 -29.19 6.61
C ASN A 112 -16.11 -28.89 7.35
N ASP A 113 -15.80 -29.62 8.43
CA ASP A 113 -14.60 -29.40 9.24
C ASP A 113 -13.27 -29.70 8.53
N GLN A 114 -13.31 -30.56 7.52
CA GLN A 114 -12.14 -31.03 6.79
C GLN A 114 -12.04 -30.43 5.39
N THR A 115 -13.12 -29.81 4.89
CA THR A 115 -13.23 -29.35 3.51
C THR A 115 -13.74 -27.92 3.43
N LEU A 116 -12.91 -27.08 2.83
CA LEU A 116 -13.20 -25.71 2.40
C LEU A 116 -13.42 -25.70 0.88
N VAL A 117 -14.24 -24.75 0.42
CA VAL A 117 -14.53 -24.55 -1.00
C VAL A 117 -14.16 -23.12 -1.35
N TYR A 118 -13.37 -22.94 -2.41
CA TYR A 118 -13.06 -21.63 -2.96
C TYR A 118 -13.58 -21.50 -4.38
N SER A 119 -14.61 -20.68 -4.57
CA SER A 119 -15.20 -20.42 -5.90
C SER A 119 -14.24 -19.57 -6.74
N LEU A 120 -14.07 -19.91 -8.02
CA LEU A 120 -13.20 -19.26 -8.99
C LEU A 120 -13.97 -18.23 -9.82
N ARG A 121 -13.38 -17.05 -10.06
CA ARG A 121 -13.99 -16.02 -10.93
C ARG A 121 -14.02 -16.46 -12.39
N LYS A 122 -12.95 -17.15 -12.82
CA LYS A 122 -12.83 -17.72 -14.16
C LYS A 122 -12.64 -19.22 -14.02
N PRO A 123 -13.25 -20.03 -14.90
CA PRO A 123 -13.00 -21.46 -14.92
C PRO A 123 -11.51 -21.72 -15.17
N THR A 124 -11.02 -22.82 -14.59
CA THR A 124 -9.70 -23.37 -14.96
C THR A 124 -9.70 -23.84 -16.41
N ILE A 125 -8.52 -24.16 -16.96
CA ILE A 125 -8.38 -24.76 -18.30
C ILE A 125 -9.26 -26.02 -18.42
N ASP A 126 -9.41 -26.76 -17.32
CA ASP A 126 -10.24 -27.97 -17.25
C ASP A 126 -11.74 -27.67 -16.96
N GLY A 127 -12.17 -26.41 -17.04
CA GLY A 127 -13.56 -25.99 -16.83
C GLY A 127 -14.01 -25.87 -15.36
N ARG A 128 -13.18 -26.28 -14.39
CA ARG A 128 -13.57 -26.22 -12.96
C ARG A 128 -13.73 -24.78 -12.49
N THR A 129 -14.82 -24.53 -11.78
CA THR A 129 -15.16 -23.23 -11.16
C THR A 129 -14.96 -23.23 -9.65
N GLU A 130 -14.60 -24.36 -9.04
CA GLU A 130 -14.42 -24.48 -7.59
C GLU A 130 -13.13 -25.22 -7.25
N LEU A 131 -12.54 -24.88 -6.10
CA LEU A 131 -11.40 -25.56 -5.52
C LEU A 131 -11.77 -26.08 -4.14
N TYR A 132 -11.60 -27.37 -3.94
CA TYR A 132 -11.75 -28.02 -2.64
C TYR A 132 -10.39 -28.08 -1.96
N LEU A 133 -10.31 -27.64 -0.71
CA LEU A 133 -9.08 -27.53 0.05
C LEU A 133 -9.31 -28.02 1.48
N THR A 134 -8.35 -28.74 2.04
CA THR A 134 -8.30 -28.90 3.50
C THR A 134 -7.88 -27.58 4.16
N PRO A 135 -8.16 -27.38 5.47
CA PRO A 135 -7.68 -26.21 6.20
C PRO A 135 -6.15 -26.03 6.12
N LEU A 136 -5.39 -27.12 6.14
CA LEU A 136 -3.92 -27.08 6.03
C LEU A 136 -3.47 -26.70 4.62
N GLU A 137 -4.12 -27.20 3.56
CA GLU A 137 -3.80 -26.79 2.19
C GLU A 137 -4.11 -25.31 1.94
N LEU A 138 -5.15 -24.77 2.56
CA LEU A 138 -5.40 -23.33 2.50
C LEU A 138 -4.27 -22.55 3.20
N LEU A 139 -3.87 -22.96 4.41
CA LEU A 139 -2.80 -22.32 5.16
C LEU A 139 -1.46 -22.38 4.41
N ASP A 140 -1.13 -23.52 3.82
CA ASP A 140 0.07 -23.68 3.00
C ASP A 140 0.09 -22.68 1.83
N ARG A 141 -1.01 -22.61 1.06
CA ARG A 141 -1.14 -21.67 -0.06
C ARG A 141 -1.13 -20.20 0.39
N LEU A 142 -1.70 -19.89 1.55
CA LEU A 142 -1.66 -18.55 2.14
C LEU A 142 -0.25 -18.17 2.58
N SER A 143 0.50 -19.12 3.14
CA SER A 143 1.88 -18.89 3.60
C SER A 143 2.79 -18.46 2.45
N ALA A 144 2.59 -19.00 1.25
CA ALA A 144 3.32 -18.61 0.05
C ALA A 144 3.09 -17.15 -0.39
N LEU A 145 2.00 -16.52 0.05
CA LEU A 145 1.70 -15.10 -0.22
C LEU A 145 2.30 -14.16 0.84
N VAL A 146 2.78 -14.70 1.95
CA VAL A 146 3.42 -13.90 3.01
C VAL A 146 4.82 -13.50 2.53
N THR A 147 4.99 -12.21 2.29
CA THR A 147 6.31 -11.66 1.94
C THR A 147 7.31 -11.89 3.07
N PRO A 148 8.59 -12.22 2.77
CA PRO A 148 9.62 -12.38 3.77
C PRO A 148 9.69 -11.19 4.74
N PRO A 149 10.06 -11.43 6.01
CA PRO A 149 10.16 -10.36 6.98
C PRO A 149 11.17 -9.30 6.52
N ARG A 150 10.87 -8.03 6.82
CA ARG A 150 11.70 -6.86 6.47
C ARG A 150 11.73 -6.50 4.98
N VAL A 151 10.87 -7.09 4.15
CA VAL A 151 10.72 -6.68 2.74
C VAL A 151 9.53 -5.73 2.60
N HIS A 152 9.76 -4.54 2.03
CA HIS A 152 8.69 -3.59 1.72
C HIS A 152 7.81 -4.12 0.59
N LYS A 153 6.49 -4.18 0.84
CA LYS A 153 5.48 -4.54 -0.18
C LYS A 153 5.29 -3.43 -1.23
N HIS A 154 5.47 -2.18 -0.83
CA HIS A 154 5.41 -1.02 -1.71
C HIS A 154 6.82 -0.49 -1.93
N ARG A 155 7.21 -0.32 -3.19
CA ARG A 155 8.51 0.21 -3.57
C ARG A 155 8.31 1.47 -4.38
N TYR A 156 8.96 2.54 -3.97
CA TYR A 156 9.03 3.75 -4.78
C TYR A 156 10.29 3.72 -5.65
N CYS A 157 10.14 4.10 -6.91
CA CYS A 157 11.19 4.07 -7.92
C CYS A 157 11.37 5.47 -8.55
N GLY A 158 12.48 5.65 -9.28
CA GLY A 158 12.78 6.90 -9.96
C GLY A 158 12.89 8.09 -9.00
N VAL A 159 12.34 9.23 -9.37
CA VAL A 159 12.36 10.45 -8.54
C VAL A 159 11.57 10.33 -7.23
N LEU A 160 10.71 9.32 -7.12
CA LEU A 160 9.99 9.01 -5.89
C LEU A 160 10.74 8.02 -4.99
N ALA A 161 11.92 7.50 -5.37
CA ALA A 161 12.71 6.64 -4.49
C ALA A 161 13.22 7.43 -3.27
N PRO A 162 13.33 6.83 -2.06
CA PRO A 162 13.67 7.54 -0.81
C PRO A 162 14.93 8.41 -0.88
N ASN A 163 15.97 7.94 -1.59
CA ASN A 163 17.27 8.62 -1.73
C ASN A 163 17.45 9.29 -3.09
N ALA A 164 16.37 9.49 -3.87
CA ALA A 164 16.49 10.18 -5.14
C ALA A 164 16.82 11.66 -4.91
N ARG A 165 17.86 12.17 -5.61
CA ARG A 165 18.34 13.56 -5.47
C ARG A 165 17.21 14.59 -5.58
N LEU A 166 16.31 14.39 -6.54
CA LEU A 166 15.21 15.31 -6.82
C LEU A 166 13.95 15.07 -5.98
N ARG A 167 13.95 14.06 -5.07
CA ARG A 167 12.75 13.68 -4.32
C ARG A 167 12.18 14.85 -3.54
N GLN A 168 13.03 15.57 -2.80
CA GLN A 168 12.58 16.63 -1.91
C GLN A 168 11.86 17.72 -2.69
N ALA A 169 12.46 18.20 -3.78
CA ALA A 169 11.87 19.18 -4.69
C ALA A 169 10.55 18.69 -5.30
N VAL A 170 10.47 17.43 -5.75
CA VAL A 170 9.22 16.84 -6.30
C VAL A 170 8.13 16.71 -5.23
N THR A 171 8.47 16.31 -4.01
CA THR A 171 7.47 16.16 -2.94
C THR A 171 7.01 17.48 -2.36
N ALA A 172 7.86 18.52 -2.42
CA ALA A 172 7.53 19.86 -1.97
C ALA A 172 6.47 20.54 -2.85
N THR A 173 6.34 20.14 -4.11
CA THR A 173 5.29 20.64 -5.01
C THR A 173 4.03 19.78 -5.01
N ALA A 174 4.07 18.58 -4.41
CA ALA A 174 2.93 17.66 -4.35
C ALA A 174 2.00 18.02 -3.17
N GLY A 175 0.92 18.75 -3.45
CA GLY A 175 -0.04 19.33 -2.48
C GLY A 175 -0.12 18.70 -1.07
N PRO A 176 -0.63 17.45 -0.89
CA PRO A 176 -0.76 16.84 0.43
C PRO A 176 0.59 16.57 1.12
N ALA A 177 1.62 16.24 0.35
CA ALA A 177 2.97 16.04 0.87
C ALA A 177 3.63 17.36 1.24
N ALA A 178 3.42 18.41 0.44
CA ALA A 178 3.84 19.77 0.74
C ALA A 178 3.20 20.29 2.03
N ALA A 179 1.88 20.13 2.19
CA ALA A 179 1.16 20.48 3.41
C ALA A 179 1.67 19.69 4.62
N THR A 180 1.95 18.39 4.45
CA THR A 180 2.55 17.56 5.51
C THR A 180 3.95 18.05 5.88
N LEU A 181 4.79 18.40 4.90
CA LEU A 181 6.14 18.91 5.13
C LEU A 181 6.11 20.27 5.83
N GLN A 182 5.17 21.13 5.45
CA GLN A 182 4.94 22.41 6.09
C GLN A 182 4.48 22.22 7.55
N LEU A 183 3.49 21.36 7.79
CA LEU A 183 3.01 21.02 9.14
C LEU A 183 4.15 20.46 10.00
N LEU A 184 4.99 19.58 9.44
CA LEU A 184 6.16 19.05 10.14
C LEU A 184 7.20 20.13 10.45
N SER A 185 7.43 21.08 9.54
CA SER A 185 8.33 22.21 9.75
C SER A 185 7.82 23.16 10.84
N GLU A 186 6.52 23.48 10.82
CA GLU A 186 5.85 24.30 11.83
C GLU A 186 5.90 23.60 13.20
N ALA A 187 5.53 22.32 13.25
CA ALA A 187 5.61 21.49 14.46
C ALA A 187 7.05 21.43 15.01
N GLN A 188 8.04 21.34 14.13
CA GLN A 188 9.46 21.37 14.50
C GLN A 188 9.84 22.69 15.17
N GLN A 189 9.43 23.82 14.60
CA GLN A 189 9.68 25.16 15.15
C GLN A 189 8.97 25.35 16.50
N GLU A 190 7.68 25.01 16.57
CA GLU A 190 6.87 25.14 17.79
C GLU A 190 7.40 24.28 18.94
N MET A 191 7.92 23.09 18.65
CA MET A 191 8.53 22.22 19.65
C MET A 191 9.99 22.58 19.97
N GLY A 192 10.56 23.64 19.39
CA GLY A 192 11.94 24.08 19.63
C GLY A 192 12.99 23.06 19.16
N LEU A 193 12.65 22.25 18.16
CA LEU A 193 13.53 21.23 17.61
C LEU A 193 14.47 21.86 16.57
N GLY A 194 15.59 22.45 16.99
CA GLY A 194 16.55 23.08 16.07
C GLY A 194 16.98 22.19 14.88
N GLU A 195 17.23 22.80 13.72
CA GLU A 195 17.78 22.13 12.53
C GLU A 195 19.00 21.32 12.91
N ALA A 196 19.04 20.05 12.49
CA ALA A 196 20.16 19.18 12.76
C ALA A 196 21.36 19.60 11.89
N THR A 197 22.11 20.62 12.32
CA THR A 197 23.53 20.64 12.00
C THR A 197 24.19 19.56 12.87
N PRO A 198 24.78 18.52 12.27
CA PRO A 198 25.53 17.55 13.05
C PRO A 198 26.73 18.26 13.67
N ASP A 199 26.65 18.59 14.95
CA ASP A 199 27.80 19.09 15.71
C ASP A 199 28.82 17.95 15.87
N PRO A 200 30.00 18.05 15.25
CA PRO A 200 30.99 16.98 15.24
C PRO A 200 31.61 16.73 16.63
N THR A 201 31.37 17.60 17.62
CA THR A 201 31.97 17.50 18.96
C THR A 201 31.10 16.77 19.99
N SER A 202 29.85 16.44 19.66
CA SER A 202 28.93 15.84 20.64
C SER A 202 29.02 14.31 20.70
N ALA A 203 29.65 13.78 21.75
CA ALA A 203 29.84 12.35 22.04
C ALA A 203 28.54 11.53 22.23
N ALA A 204 27.36 12.16 22.27
CA ALA A 204 26.10 11.41 22.33
C ALA A 204 25.75 10.84 20.95
N ASN A 205 25.39 9.55 20.91
CA ASN A 205 25.11 8.81 19.69
C ASN A 205 24.07 9.56 18.82
N PRO A 206 24.45 10.04 17.61
CA PRO A 206 23.58 10.85 16.76
C PRO A 206 22.25 10.14 16.43
N LEU A 207 22.26 8.81 16.40
CA LEU A 207 21.07 7.98 16.19
C LEU A 207 20.03 8.10 17.31
N ARG A 208 20.45 8.26 18.57
CA ARG A 208 19.51 8.42 19.71
C ARG A 208 18.80 9.77 19.69
N ARG A 209 19.50 10.84 19.31
CA ARG A 209 18.91 12.19 19.15
C ARG A 209 17.99 12.25 17.95
N ALA A 210 18.40 11.65 16.82
CA ALA A 210 17.55 11.52 15.65
C ALA A 210 16.28 10.72 15.99
N ALA A 211 16.40 9.55 16.64
CA ALA A 211 15.27 8.71 17.00
C ALA A 211 14.26 9.38 17.96
N ALA A 212 14.74 10.09 18.99
CA ALA A 212 13.87 10.82 19.92
C ALA A 212 13.11 11.98 19.24
N ARG A 213 13.77 12.69 18.31
CA ARG A 213 13.15 13.77 17.51
C ARG A 213 12.19 13.23 16.45
N CYS A 214 12.53 12.09 15.85
CA CYS A 214 11.69 11.42 14.87
C CYS A 214 10.37 10.94 15.47
N TRP A 215 10.34 10.43 16.71
CA TRP A 215 9.08 10.01 17.33
C TRP A 215 8.09 11.16 17.52
N ALA A 216 8.54 12.33 18.01
CA ALA A 216 7.66 13.48 18.23
C ALA A 216 7.08 14.01 16.91
N LEU A 217 7.90 14.09 15.85
CA LEU A 217 7.45 14.46 14.51
C LEU A 217 6.52 13.41 13.89
N LEU A 218 6.74 12.12 14.17
CA LEU A 218 5.83 11.04 13.76
C LEU A 218 4.47 11.14 14.46
N LEU A 219 4.44 11.47 15.75
CA LEU A 219 3.18 11.72 16.46
C LEU A 219 2.45 12.95 15.91
N ALA A 220 3.16 14.05 15.67
CA ALA A 220 2.57 15.24 15.05
C ALA A 220 1.97 14.90 13.67
N ARG A 221 2.63 14.04 12.90
CA ARG A 221 2.16 13.61 11.59
C ARG A 221 0.93 12.70 11.64
N ILE A 222 0.85 11.79 12.61
CA ILE A 222 -0.16 10.72 12.64
C ILE A 222 -1.36 11.11 13.49
N TYR A 223 -1.10 11.75 14.64
CA TYR A 223 -2.11 12.08 15.65
C TYR A 223 -2.38 13.59 15.75
N GLU A 224 -1.74 14.39 14.89
CA GLU A 224 -1.93 15.85 14.85
C GLU A 224 -1.71 16.51 16.22
N CYS A 225 -0.80 15.95 17.02
CA CYS A 225 -0.50 16.40 18.38
C CYS A 225 0.97 16.84 18.51
N LEU A 226 1.23 17.83 19.37
CA LEU A 226 2.57 18.35 19.64
C LEU A 226 3.05 17.85 21.01
N PRO A 227 3.60 16.62 21.10
CA PRO A 227 3.91 15.98 22.39
C PRO A 227 4.99 16.70 23.20
N LEU A 228 5.75 17.60 22.58
CA LEU A 228 6.78 18.42 23.25
C LEU A 228 6.31 19.86 23.49
N ARG A 229 5.01 20.13 23.43
CA ARG A 229 4.45 21.44 23.82
C ARG A 229 3.69 21.28 25.13
N CYS A 230 3.98 22.13 26.12
CA CYS A 230 3.28 22.06 27.39
C CYS A 230 1.80 22.42 27.19
N PRO A 231 0.84 21.57 27.60
CA PRO A 231 -0.59 21.86 27.43
C PRO A 231 -1.09 23.03 28.29
N ARG A 232 -0.30 23.49 29.27
CA ARG A 232 -0.67 24.58 30.19
C ARG A 232 -0.11 25.94 29.78
N CYS A 233 1.15 25.99 29.35
CA CYS A 233 1.85 27.25 29.07
C CYS A 233 2.40 27.36 27.64
N SER A 234 2.17 26.35 26.80
CA SER A 234 2.59 26.31 25.40
C SER A 234 4.09 26.39 25.15
N GLN A 235 4.91 26.28 26.21
CA GLN A 235 6.37 26.31 26.11
C GLN A 235 6.92 24.95 25.66
N PRO A 236 8.07 24.94 24.94
CA PRO A 236 8.75 23.70 24.56
C PRO A 236 9.16 22.87 25.78
N MET A 237 8.81 21.59 25.77
CA MET A 237 9.19 20.61 26.79
C MET A 237 10.47 19.89 26.38
N ARG A 238 11.34 19.60 27.36
CA ARG A 238 12.57 18.83 27.14
C ARG A 238 12.39 17.40 27.63
N LEU A 239 12.82 16.44 26.83
CA LEU A 239 12.89 15.04 27.24
C LEU A 239 13.99 14.87 28.32
N ILE A 240 13.59 14.41 29.51
CA ILE A 240 14.51 14.25 30.65
C ILE A 240 15.04 12.81 30.72
N ALA A 241 14.17 11.81 30.57
CA ALA A 241 14.52 10.39 30.60
C ALA A 241 13.49 9.54 29.85
N PHE A 242 13.91 8.35 29.41
CA PHE A 242 13.00 7.26 29.03
C PHE A 242 12.88 6.31 30.22
N ILE A 243 11.66 6.03 30.65
CA ILE A 243 11.38 5.10 31.74
C ILE A 243 10.86 3.82 31.10
N ILE A 244 11.57 2.72 31.29
CA ILE A 244 11.27 1.44 30.63
C ILE A 244 10.95 0.32 31.62
N GLU A 245 11.22 0.53 32.91
CA GLU A 245 10.99 -0.45 33.97
C GLU A 245 9.49 -0.51 34.32
N PRO A 246 8.81 -1.66 34.12
CA PRO A 246 7.39 -1.82 34.41
C PRO A 246 6.94 -1.34 35.80
N PRO A 247 7.62 -1.69 36.92
CA PRO A 247 7.15 -1.24 38.24
C PRO A 247 7.26 0.28 38.44
N VAL A 248 8.19 0.93 37.74
CA VAL A 248 8.32 2.40 37.79
C VAL A 248 7.22 3.05 36.96
N ILE A 249 6.92 2.51 35.78
CA ILE A 249 5.83 2.96 34.92
C ILE A 249 4.49 2.86 35.66
N GLU A 250 4.19 1.71 36.25
CA GLU A 250 2.94 1.49 37.01
C GLU A 250 2.77 2.48 38.16
N ARG A 251 3.84 2.72 38.92
CA ARG A 251 3.82 3.69 40.03
C ARG A 251 3.54 5.11 39.55
N ILE A 252 4.15 5.52 38.43
CA ILE A 252 3.92 6.84 37.83
C ILE A 252 2.47 6.95 37.32
N LEU A 253 2.00 5.97 36.54
CA LEU A 253 0.65 5.95 35.98
C LEU A 253 -0.42 5.99 37.07
N THR A 254 -0.25 5.20 38.12
CA THR A 254 -1.13 5.21 39.31
C THR A 254 -1.16 6.59 39.96
N HIS A 255 0.01 7.23 40.13
CA HIS A 255 0.10 8.55 40.74
C HIS A 255 -0.59 9.64 39.92
N ILE A 256 -0.57 9.55 38.59
CA ILE A 256 -1.22 10.52 37.69
C ILE A 256 -2.66 10.13 37.31
N GLY A 257 -3.21 9.06 37.89
CA GLY A 257 -4.58 8.59 37.63
C GLY A 257 -4.82 8.01 36.25
N GLN A 258 -3.78 7.47 35.59
CA GLN A 258 -3.87 6.82 34.29
C GLN A 258 -3.94 5.29 34.42
N PRO A 259 -4.61 4.57 33.50
CA PRO A 259 -4.67 3.11 33.52
C PRO A 259 -3.28 2.47 33.43
N THR A 260 -3.01 1.48 34.28
CA THR A 260 -1.76 0.70 34.27
C THR A 260 -1.82 -0.49 33.32
N THR A 261 -3.02 -0.94 32.96
CA THR A 261 -3.26 -2.02 32.01
C THR A 261 -3.39 -1.48 30.59
N PRO A 262 -2.68 -2.04 29.59
CA PRO A 262 -2.83 -1.62 28.21
C PRO A 262 -4.25 -1.90 27.69
N PRO A 263 -4.77 -1.08 26.75
CA PRO A 263 -6.07 -1.33 26.15
C PRO A 263 -6.09 -2.70 25.44
N PRO A 264 -7.22 -3.43 25.48
CA PRO A 264 -7.32 -4.73 24.82
C PRO A 264 -7.14 -4.55 23.31
N VAL A 265 -6.36 -5.45 22.70
CA VAL A 265 -6.15 -5.44 21.25
C VAL A 265 -7.45 -5.86 20.58
N LEU A 266 -8.14 -4.90 19.96
CA LEU A 266 -9.34 -5.16 19.17
C LEU A 266 -8.95 -5.76 17.80
N PRO A 267 -9.77 -6.66 17.22
CA PRO A 267 -9.54 -7.18 15.89
C PRO A 267 -9.56 -6.06 14.84
N ALA A 268 -8.65 -6.14 13.85
CA ALA A 268 -8.58 -5.18 12.76
C ALA A 268 -9.90 -5.19 11.97
N ARG A 269 -10.57 -4.03 11.87
CA ARG A 269 -11.78 -3.87 11.04
C ARG A 269 -11.40 -3.30 9.67
N SER A 270 -11.94 -3.89 8.62
CA SER A 270 -11.86 -3.33 7.26
C SER A 270 -12.68 -2.03 7.17
N PRO A 271 -12.20 -1.00 6.45
CA PRO A 271 -13.02 0.17 6.14
C PRO A 271 -14.24 -0.24 5.29
N PRO A 272 -15.39 0.46 5.39
CA PRO A 272 -16.55 0.19 4.56
C PRO A 272 -16.17 0.31 3.07
N GLN A 273 -16.49 -0.73 2.29
CA GLN A 273 -16.26 -0.74 0.85
C GLN A 273 -17.43 -0.03 0.17
N GLY A 274 -17.15 1.06 -0.54
CA GLY A 274 -18.10 1.66 -1.48
C GLY A 274 -18.06 0.92 -2.81
N GLU A 275 -19.23 0.70 -3.40
CA GLU A 275 -19.38 0.00 -4.67
C GLU A 275 -18.82 0.84 -5.84
N MET A 276 -17.96 0.22 -6.65
CA MET A 276 -17.75 0.65 -8.03
C MET A 276 -17.90 -0.56 -8.94
N GLY A 277 -18.77 -0.42 -9.94
CA GLY A 277 -18.86 -1.33 -11.07
C GLY A 277 -17.63 -1.19 -11.96
N PHE A 278 -16.70 -2.14 -11.85
CA PHE A 278 -15.68 -2.39 -12.87
C PHE A 278 -16.22 -3.32 -13.96
N GLY A 279 -17.48 -3.10 -14.37
CA GLY A 279 -18.08 -3.75 -15.54
C GLY A 279 -17.73 -2.94 -16.77
N GLY A 280 -16.92 -3.51 -17.66
CA GLY A 280 -16.56 -2.87 -18.92
C GLY A 280 -17.81 -2.57 -19.74
N GLY A 281 -18.02 -1.29 -20.06
CA GLY A 281 -19.02 -0.85 -21.02
C GLY A 281 -18.64 -1.28 -22.43
N GLY A 282 -19.57 -1.96 -23.10
CA GLY A 282 -19.40 -2.55 -24.43
C GLY A 282 -19.22 -1.55 -25.57
N GLY A 283 -18.39 -1.97 -26.53
CA GLY A 283 -18.22 -1.46 -27.90
C GLY A 283 -17.69 -2.59 -28.80
N PRO A 284 -17.94 -2.59 -30.11
CA PRO A 284 -18.12 -3.82 -30.90
C PRO A 284 -16.79 -4.52 -31.21
N GLY A 285 -16.48 -5.51 -30.39
CA GLY A 285 -15.34 -6.42 -30.51
C GLY A 285 -15.21 -7.30 -29.26
N ALA A 286 -16.35 -7.63 -28.64
CA ALA A 286 -16.40 -8.35 -27.38
C ALA A 286 -15.71 -9.71 -27.49
N ASP A 287 -14.73 -9.91 -26.61
CA ASP A 287 -14.08 -11.19 -26.36
C ASP A 287 -15.17 -12.21 -25.95
N PRO A 288 -15.32 -13.38 -26.60
CA PRO A 288 -16.36 -14.36 -26.30
C PRO A 288 -16.33 -14.91 -24.86
N PHE A 289 -15.33 -14.54 -24.06
CA PHE A 289 -15.07 -15.03 -22.71
C PHE A 289 -15.42 -14.05 -21.58
N ASP A 290 -16.04 -12.91 -21.88
CA ASP A 290 -16.47 -11.89 -20.90
C ASP A 290 -18.00 -11.78 -20.87
N GLN A 291 -18.65 -12.76 -20.21
CA GLN A 291 -20.07 -12.68 -19.85
C GLN A 291 -20.19 -12.75 -18.33
N ASP A 292 -20.48 -11.61 -17.70
CA ASP A 292 -20.98 -11.56 -16.32
C ASP A 292 -22.43 -12.06 -16.31
N PRO A 293 -22.82 -13.05 -15.48
CA PRO A 293 -24.22 -13.31 -15.22
C PRO A 293 -24.79 -12.22 -14.30
N ALA A 294 -25.99 -11.75 -14.66
CA ALA A 294 -26.70 -10.59 -14.14
C ALA A 294 -26.85 -10.50 -12.60
N PRO A 295 -27.03 -9.29 -12.05
CA PRO A 295 -27.12 -9.05 -10.61
C PRO A 295 -28.59 -9.06 -10.17
N ASP A 296 -29.21 -10.21 -9.91
CA ASP A 296 -30.49 -10.27 -9.20
C ASP A 296 -30.80 -11.72 -8.77
N ALA A 297 -30.35 -12.10 -7.57
CA ALA A 297 -30.93 -13.20 -6.77
C ALA A 297 -30.22 -13.29 -5.40
N TRP A 298 -30.59 -12.44 -4.43
CA TRP A 298 -30.32 -12.71 -3.02
C TRP A 298 -31.61 -12.49 -2.21
N PRO A 299 -32.09 -13.48 -1.44
CA PRO A 299 -33.23 -13.30 -0.55
C PRO A 299 -32.81 -12.47 0.67
N GLY A 300 -33.63 -11.47 1.02
CA GLY A 300 -33.40 -10.58 2.14
C GLY A 300 -33.31 -11.34 3.46
N MET A 301 -32.19 -11.17 4.17
CA MET A 301 -32.07 -11.63 5.56
C MET A 301 -32.32 -10.47 6.53
N ASP A 302 -33.22 -10.76 7.45
CA ASP A 302 -33.71 -9.98 8.58
C ASP A 302 -32.57 -9.35 9.43
N GLN A 303 -32.64 -8.03 9.63
CA GLN A 303 -31.70 -7.25 10.45
C GLN A 303 -32.22 -6.97 11.87
N THR A 304 -33.19 -7.74 12.38
CA THR A 304 -33.68 -7.58 13.76
C THR A 304 -33.03 -8.58 14.72
N ALA A 305 -31.77 -8.35 15.07
CA ALA A 305 -31.17 -8.99 16.25
C ALA A 305 -30.24 -8.03 16.99
N GLY A 306 -30.71 -7.56 18.16
CA GLY A 306 -29.84 -7.18 19.26
C GLY A 306 -29.64 -5.69 19.55
N ALA A 307 -30.71 -4.91 19.60
CA ALA A 307 -30.73 -3.69 20.40
C ALA A 307 -30.69 -4.07 21.90
N SER A 308 -29.49 -4.18 22.47
CA SER A 308 -29.30 -4.11 23.92
C SER A 308 -27.98 -3.39 24.22
N ARG A 309 -28.12 -2.16 24.71
CA ARG A 309 -27.04 -1.36 25.30
C ARG A 309 -26.81 -1.86 26.73
N PRO A 310 -25.57 -2.06 27.19
CA PRO A 310 -25.25 -1.96 28.60
C PRO A 310 -24.91 -0.50 28.92
N ASP A 311 -25.68 0.08 29.83
CA ASP A 311 -25.40 1.36 30.48
C ASP A 311 -24.13 1.23 31.33
N TRP A 312 -23.26 2.24 31.27
CA TRP A 312 -22.11 2.40 32.16
C TRP A 312 -22.43 3.54 33.15
N GLU A 313 -22.75 3.18 34.38
CA GLU A 313 -22.48 3.99 35.58
C GLU A 313 -21.22 3.44 36.27
#